data_AF-A0A412KC07-F1
#
_entry.id   AF-A0A412KC07-F1
#
_cell.length_a   1.000
_cell.length_b   1.000
_cell.length_c   1.000
_cell.angle_alpha   90.00
_cell.angle_beta   90.00
_cell.angle_gamma   90.00
#
_symmetry.space_group_name_H-M   'P 1'
#
loop_
_entity.id
_entity.type
_entity.pdbx_description
1 polymer ?
#
loop_
_entity_poly.entity_id
_entity_poly.type
_entity_poly.pdbx_seq_one_letter_code
_entity_poly.pdbx_strand_id
1 'polypeptide(L)'
;MGELYKEVSEKNDLTYGRDRIISVAHMYFNPVVYVTEDDYLKTYNVMRLGDIAFEGNRSKNFAHGRLVENTIGDGIVSHVFKVFRPIRPFDLMYWKYSINNEKAMKDVLTRSTKASTMMHELVAKDFLNEEIAVPSLEEQRRIGAFFDRLDSLITLHQRKYDGCANPLFLERRISCRKPSHQNRCSATTTPSG
;
A
#
# COMPACT_ATOMS: atom_id res chain seq x y z
N MET A 1 -9.04 20.87 -2.07
CA MET A 1 -8.26 19.98 -1.18
C MET A 1 -8.51 20.31 0.27
N GLY A 2 -8.40 21.56 0.74
CA GLY A 2 -8.67 21.93 2.13
C GLY A 2 -10.10 21.70 2.61
N GLU A 3 -11.06 21.65 1.68
CA GLU A 3 -12.43 21.20 1.98
C GLU A 3 -12.56 19.68 2.22
N LEU A 4 -11.58 18.90 1.74
CA LEU A 4 -11.62 17.44 1.70
C LEU A 4 -10.68 16.83 2.74
N TYR A 5 -9.55 17.48 3.00
CA TYR A 5 -8.47 16.99 3.85
C TYR A 5 -7.97 18.04 4.83
N LYS A 6 -7.39 17.58 5.93
CA LYS A 6 -6.55 18.37 6.83
C LYS A 6 -5.16 17.73 6.97
N GLU A 7 -4.12 18.53 7.15
CA GLU A 7 -2.79 18.01 7.50
C GLU A 7 -2.83 17.39 8.92
N VAL A 8 -2.13 16.27 9.10
CA VAL A 8 -2.05 15.57 10.38
C VAL A 8 -0.61 15.47 10.85
N SER A 9 -0.40 15.82 12.11
CA SER A 9 0.88 15.72 12.83
C SER A 9 0.82 14.74 14.02
N GLU A 10 -0.19 13.87 14.03
CA GLU A 10 -0.36 12.80 15.03
C GLU A 10 0.89 11.90 15.05
N LYS A 11 1.59 11.89 16.18
CA LYS A 11 2.79 11.08 16.40
C LYS A 11 2.44 9.74 17.01
N ASN A 12 3.22 8.73 16.65
CA ASN A 12 3.10 7.42 17.27
C ASN A 12 3.41 7.50 18.77
N ASP A 13 2.53 6.99 19.60
CA ASP A 13 2.70 6.84 21.05
C ASP A 13 3.28 5.47 21.43
N LEU A 14 3.79 4.73 20.43
CA LEU A 14 4.20 3.32 20.48
C LEU A 14 3.06 2.30 20.46
N THR A 15 1.82 2.72 20.19
CA THR A 15 0.73 1.78 19.86
C THR A 15 1.06 0.94 18.62
N TYR A 16 1.79 1.53 17.65
CA TYR A 16 2.21 0.84 16.44
C TYR A 16 3.71 0.50 16.49
N GLY A 17 4.01 -0.80 16.38
CA GLY A 17 5.36 -1.34 16.29
C GLY A 17 5.91 -1.40 14.86
N ARG A 18 7.07 -2.06 14.70
CA ARG A 18 7.77 -2.19 13.40
C ARG A 18 6.93 -2.91 12.34
N ASP A 19 6.07 -3.84 12.75
CA ASP A 19 5.13 -4.57 11.89
C ASP A 19 4.06 -3.68 11.23
N ARG A 20 3.95 -2.43 11.68
CA ARG A 20 2.97 -1.45 11.21
C ARG A 20 3.61 -0.27 10.47
N ILE A 21 4.87 -0.38 10.08
CA ILE A 21 5.53 0.61 9.22
C ILE A 21 4.97 0.51 7.80
N ILE A 22 4.41 1.59 7.27
CA ILE A 22 3.82 1.65 5.94
C ILE A 22 4.88 2.13 4.94
N SER A 23 5.11 1.35 3.88
CA SER A 23 5.82 1.83 2.70
C SER A 23 4.88 2.67 1.83
N VAL A 24 5.09 3.99 1.77
CA VAL A 24 4.18 4.89 1.00
C VAL A 24 4.18 4.57 -0.49
N ALA A 25 5.35 4.36 -1.10
CA ALA A 25 5.44 4.16 -2.55
C ALA A 25 4.76 2.86 -3.02
N HIS A 26 4.74 1.83 -2.17
CA HIS A 26 4.24 0.50 -2.53
C HIS A 26 2.96 0.09 -1.81
N MET A 27 2.59 0.82 -0.75
CA MET A 27 1.43 0.60 0.08
C MET A 27 1.33 -0.83 0.64
N TYR A 28 2.36 -1.26 1.36
CA TYR A 28 2.38 -2.49 2.17
C TYR A 28 3.07 -2.23 3.52
N PHE A 29 2.84 -3.11 4.51
CA PHE A 29 3.56 -3.08 5.78
C PHE A 29 4.98 -3.63 5.63
N ASN A 30 6.00 -2.81 5.94
CA ASN A 30 7.41 -3.13 5.81
C ASN A 30 8.11 -3.25 7.17
N PRO A 31 8.13 -4.44 7.80
CA PRO A 31 8.76 -4.65 9.11
C PRO A 31 10.30 -4.62 9.08
N VAL A 32 10.91 -4.60 7.89
CA VAL A 32 12.36 -4.78 7.70
C VAL A 32 13.12 -3.45 7.71
N VAL A 33 12.44 -2.32 7.95
CA VAL A 33 13.09 -1.02 8.09
C VAL A 33 13.98 -1.05 9.35
N TYR A 34 15.29 -0.87 9.15
CA TYR A 34 16.26 -0.83 10.25
C TYR A 34 15.98 0.39 11.12
N VAL A 35 15.41 0.13 12.30
CA VAL A 35 15.25 1.10 13.38
C VAL A 35 16.04 0.56 14.56
N THR A 36 17.04 1.32 15.01
CA THR A 36 17.98 0.89 16.07
C THR A 36 17.30 0.79 17.43
N GLU A 37 16.36 1.69 17.71
CA GLU A 37 15.66 1.81 18.99
C GLU A 37 14.17 2.04 18.77
N ASP A 38 13.31 1.31 19.48
CA ASP A 38 11.85 1.45 19.32
C ASP A 38 11.35 2.86 19.66
N ASP A 39 12.06 3.59 20.52
CA ASP A 39 11.76 4.98 20.84
C ASP A 39 11.85 5.91 19.62
N TYR A 40 12.65 5.58 18.60
CA TYR A 40 12.69 6.33 17.35
C TYR A 40 11.34 6.29 16.61
N LEU A 41 10.55 5.23 16.80
CA LEU A 41 9.22 5.12 16.20
C LEU A 41 8.27 6.19 16.72
N LYS A 42 8.51 6.81 17.89
CA LYS A 42 7.74 7.98 18.37
C LYS A 42 7.82 9.18 17.43
N THR A 43 8.87 9.26 16.62
CA THR A 43 9.01 10.34 15.63
C THR A 43 8.06 10.15 14.44
N TYR A 44 7.66 8.92 14.13
CA TYR A 44 6.84 8.59 12.97
C TYR A 44 5.44 9.20 13.10
N ASN A 45 4.86 9.53 11.95
CA ASN A 45 3.48 10.00 11.86
C ASN A 45 2.53 8.80 11.83
N VAL A 46 1.41 8.88 12.53
CA VAL A 46 0.32 7.91 12.40
C VAL A 46 -0.40 8.16 11.08
N MET A 47 -0.53 7.12 10.27
CA MET A 47 -1.26 7.13 9.00
C MET A 47 -2.37 6.08 9.09
N ARG A 48 -3.62 6.55 9.22
CA ARG A 48 -4.81 5.70 9.35
C ARG A 48 -5.33 5.28 7.98
N LEU A 49 -6.18 4.27 7.95
CA LEU A 49 -6.87 3.84 6.72
C LEU A 49 -7.61 5.05 6.10
N GLY A 50 -7.34 5.30 4.82
CA GLY A 50 -7.88 6.44 4.08
C GLY A 50 -7.14 7.76 4.24
N ASP A 51 -6.13 7.85 5.13
CA ASP A 51 -5.19 8.96 5.09
C ASP A 51 -4.38 8.90 3.79
N ILE A 52 -3.93 10.05 3.30
CA ILE A 52 -3.06 10.15 2.13
C ILE A 52 -1.68 10.67 2.54
N ALA A 53 -0.63 10.22 1.86
CA ALA A 53 0.73 10.71 2.04
C ALA A 53 1.32 11.18 0.72
N PHE A 54 2.18 12.21 0.78
CA PHE A 54 2.87 12.72 -0.40
C PHE A 54 4.20 12.01 -0.63
N GLU A 55 4.35 11.35 -1.79
CA GLU A 55 5.60 10.79 -2.28
C GLU A 55 6.26 11.77 -3.27
N GLY A 56 7.32 12.45 -2.84
CA GLY A 56 8.00 13.48 -3.65
C GLY A 56 8.90 12.95 -4.77
N ASN A 57 9.08 11.64 -4.91
CA ASN A 57 9.97 11.06 -5.91
C ASN A 57 9.45 11.31 -7.33
N ARG A 58 10.34 11.72 -8.22
CA ARG A 58 10.02 11.93 -9.64
C ARG A 58 10.06 10.62 -10.39
N SER A 59 9.12 10.45 -11.31
CA SER A 59 9.13 9.34 -12.28
C SER A 59 8.61 9.80 -13.63
N LYS A 60 8.69 8.94 -14.66
CA LYS A 60 8.10 9.21 -15.98
C LYS A 60 6.60 9.53 -15.91
N ASN A 61 5.90 8.97 -14.93
CA ASN A 61 4.45 9.10 -14.78
C ASN A 61 4.05 10.17 -13.76
N PHE A 62 4.98 10.65 -12.94
CA PHE A 62 4.73 11.56 -11.82
C PHE A 62 5.86 12.59 -11.76
N ALA A 63 5.71 13.70 -12.48
CA ALA A 63 6.77 14.69 -12.64
C ALA A 63 6.98 15.53 -11.36
N HIS A 64 5.92 15.70 -10.56
CA HIS A 64 5.90 16.53 -9.34
C HIS A 64 5.71 15.70 -8.06
N GLY A 65 6.03 14.40 -8.12
CA GLY A 65 5.64 13.44 -7.10
C GLY A 65 4.17 13.05 -7.24
N ARG A 66 3.63 12.34 -6.24
CA ARG A 66 2.24 11.89 -6.22
C ARG A 66 1.71 11.79 -4.79
N LEU A 67 0.39 11.71 -4.69
CA LEU A 67 -0.28 11.36 -3.45
C LEU A 67 -0.63 9.88 -3.48
N VAL A 68 -0.49 9.21 -2.34
CA VAL A 68 -0.82 7.79 -2.19
C VAL A 68 -1.78 7.63 -1.02
N GLU A 69 -2.89 6.94 -1.25
CA GLU A 69 -3.88 6.64 -0.22
C GLU A 69 -3.55 5.35 0.53
N ASN A 70 -3.63 5.41 1.86
CA ASN A 70 -3.54 4.24 2.70
C ASN A 70 -4.79 3.36 2.55
N THR A 71 -4.59 2.19 1.95
CA THR A 71 -5.65 1.20 1.71
C THR A 71 -5.44 -0.11 2.48
N ILE A 72 -4.42 -0.17 3.35
CA ILE A 72 -3.99 -1.42 4.00
C ILE A 72 -4.30 -1.49 5.50
N GLY A 73 -4.64 -0.36 6.12
CA GLY A 73 -5.02 -0.29 7.53
C GLY A 73 -4.14 0.69 8.32
N ASP A 74 -4.48 0.88 9.59
CA ASP A 74 -3.77 1.83 10.42
C ASP A 74 -2.32 1.39 10.70
N GLY A 75 -1.42 2.37 10.67
CA GLY A 75 -0.01 2.16 10.95
C GLY A 75 0.75 3.48 11.04
N ILE A 76 2.06 3.38 10.81
CA ILE A 76 2.99 4.49 10.94
C ILE A 76 3.82 4.69 9.69
N VAL A 77 4.16 5.93 9.41
CA VAL A 77 5.00 6.33 8.29
C VAL A 77 6.10 7.25 8.79
N SER A 78 7.28 7.20 8.15
CA SER A 78 8.40 8.05 8.54
C SER A 78 7.98 9.53 8.61
N HIS A 79 8.52 10.24 9.59
CA HIS A 79 8.20 11.65 9.88
C HIS A 79 8.44 12.60 8.71
N VAL A 80 9.21 12.18 7.71
CA VAL A 80 9.50 12.94 6.48
C VAL A 80 8.28 13.06 5.57
N PHE A 81 7.27 12.18 5.72
CA PHE A 81 6.07 12.21 4.91
C PHE A 81 5.05 13.19 5.50
N LYS A 82 4.50 14.05 4.64
CA LYS A 82 3.28 14.82 4.94
C LYS A 82 2.08 13.91 4.83
N VAL A 83 1.28 13.83 5.89
CA VAL A 83 0.08 13.01 5.98
C VAL A 83 -1.15 13.93 6.04
N PHE A 84 -2.18 13.58 5.29
CA PHE A 84 -3.44 14.31 5.28
C PHE A 84 -4.61 13.36 5.52
N ARG A 85 -5.56 13.79 6.35
CA ARG A 85 -6.71 13.00 6.76
C ARG A 85 -8.00 13.56 6.15
N PRO A 86 -8.85 12.72 5.56
CA PRO A 86 -10.14 13.15 5.04
C PRO A 86 -11.01 13.72 6.16
N ILE A 87 -11.71 14.81 5.88
CA ILE A 87 -12.63 15.50 6.82
C ILE A 87 -14.09 15.47 6.35
N ARG A 88 -14.36 14.82 5.22
CA ARG A 88 -15.70 14.58 4.68
C ARG A 88 -15.90 13.09 4.41
N PRO A 89 -17.15 12.60 4.34
CA PRO A 89 -17.44 11.25 3.86
C PRO A 89 -16.85 11.03 2.46
N PHE A 90 -16.21 9.89 2.26
CA PHE A 90 -15.56 9.53 1.00
C PHE A 90 -15.63 8.01 0.78
N ASP A 91 -15.42 7.57 -0.46
CA ASP A 91 -15.23 6.16 -0.78
C ASP A 91 -13.75 5.83 -0.96
N LEU A 92 -13.25 4.88 -0.18
CA LEU A 92 -11.84 4.49 -0.18
C LEU A 92 -11.40 3.93 -1.53
N MET A 93 -12.24 3.14 -2.22
CA MET A 93 -11.83 2.56 -3.50
C MET A 93 -11.79 3.63 -4.59
N TYR A 94 -12.72 4.58 -4.60
CA TYR A 94 -12.64 5.72 -5.50
C TYR A 94 -11.33 6.50 -5.34
N TRP A 95 -10.99 6.88 -4.10
CA TRP A 95 -9.82 7.71 -3.83
C TRP A 95 -8.50 6.97 -4.09
N LYS A 96 -8.47 5.65 -3.93
CA LYS A 96 -7.30 4.79 -4.26
C LYS A 96 -6.87 5.01 -5.70
N TYR A 97 -7.84 5.12 -6.61
CA TYR A 97 -7.59 5.40 -8.02
C TYR A 97 -7.49 6.90 -8.32
N SER A 98 -8.35 7.72 -7.72
CA SER A 98 -8.47 9.15 -8.05
C SER A 98 -7.30 9.99 -7.55
N ILE A 99 -6.82 9.77 -6.31
CA ILE A 99 -5.74 10.59 -5.72
C ILE A 99 -4.39 10.35 -6.40
N ASN A 100 -4.19 9.15 -6.94
CA ASN A 100 -2.96 8.75 -7.61
C ASN A 100 -3.04 9.00 -9.14
N ASN A 101 -4.15 9.57 -9.62
CA ASN A 101 -4.35 9.85 -11.04
C ASN A 101 -3.62 11.15 -11.44
N GLU A 102 -2.56 11.01 -12.24
CA GLU A 102 -1.77 12.17 -12.70
C GLU A 102 -2.62 13.19 -13.48
N LYS A 103 -3.61 12.77 -14.28
CA LYS A 103 -4.47 13.73 -15.01
C LYS A 103 -5.30 14.59 -14.07
N ALA A 104 -5.69 14.05 -12.91
CA ALA A 104 -6.45 14.79 -11.91
C ALA A 104 -5.52 15.65 -11.02
N MET A 105 -4.38 15.10 -10.60
CA MET A 105 -3.55 15.73 -9.57
C MET A 105 -2.37 16.54 -10.08
N LYS A 106 -1.97 16.40 -11.36
CA LYS A 106 -0.78 17.09 -11.89
C LYS A 106 -0.80 18.59 -11.62
N ASP A 107 -1.89 19.25 -11.99
CA ASP A 107 -2.00 20.71 -11.86
C ASP A 107 -1.99 21.16 -10.39
N VAL A 108 -2.67 20.42 -9.52
CA VAL A 108 -2.65 20.60 -8.06
C VAL A 108 -1.21 20.52 -7.54
N LEU A 109 -0.48 19.47 -7.91
CA LEU A 109 0.89 19.23 -7.44
C LEU A 109 1.90 20.20 -8.07
N THR A 110 1.74 20.59 -9.33
CA THR A 110 2.59 21.61 -9.97
C THR A 110 2.51 22.95 -9.22
N ARG A 111 1.33 23.35 -8.75
CA ARG A 111 1.13 24.61 -8.02
C ARG A 111 1.43 24.54 -6.53
N SER A 112 1.45 23.35 -5.95
CA SER A 112 1.64 23.15 -4.51
C SER A 112 2.96 22.49 -4.13
N THR A 113 3.87 22.27 -5.08
CA THR A 113 5.19 21.68 -4.81
C THR A 113 6.33 22.59 -5.19
N LYS A 114 7.47 22.39 -4.54
CA LYS A 114 8.75 23.03 -4.88
C LYS A 114 9.76 21.96 -5.26
N ALA A 115 10.52 22.23 -6.32
CA ALA A 115 11.61 21.34 -6.72
C ALA A 115 12.74 21.38 -5.68
N SER A 116 13.21 20.20 -5.29
CA SER A 116 14.48 19.98 -4.58
C SER A 116 15.43 19.17 -5.47
N THR A 117 16.61 18.80 -4.99
CA THR A 117 17.67 18.17 -5.81
C THR A 117 17.18 16.89 -6.51
N MET A 118 16.50 15.99 -5.77
CA MET A 118 16.07 14.68 -6.28
C MET A 118 14.57 14.40 -6.14
N MET A 119 13.85 15.24 -5.40
CA MET A 119 12.43 15.08 -5.09
C MET A 119 11.71 16.43 -5.11
N HIS A 120 10.40 16.39 -5.07
CA HIS A 120 9.58 17.55 -4.76
C HIS A 120 9.26 17.59 -3.27
N GLU A 121 9.09 18.79 -2.75
CA GLU A 121 8.53 19.04 -1.43
C GLU A 121 7.13 19.63 -1.60
N LEU A 122 6.14 19.07 -0.90
CA LEU A 122 4.78 19.59 -0.92
C LEU A 122 4.65 20.75 0.08
N VAL A 123 4.20 21.90 -0.41
CA VAL A 123 3.81 23.03 0.43
C VAL A 123 2.37 22.83 0.87
N ALA A 124 2.19 22.32 2.10
CA ALA A 124 0.86 21.92 2.60
C ALA A 124 -0.18 23.06 2.54
N LYS A 125 0.22 24.30 2.81
CA LYS A 125 -0.67 25.46 2.71
C LYS A 125 -1.21 25.64 1.28
N ASP A 126 -0.32 25.60 0.28
CA ASP A 126 -0.70 25.77 -1.12
C ASP A 126 -1.55 24.58 -1.57
N PHE A 127 -1.17 23.35 -1.18
CA PHE A 127 -1.94 22.14 -1.46
C PHE A 127 -3.37 22.24 -0.92
N LEU A 128 -3.55 22.67 0.32
CA LEU A 128 -4.88 22.79 0.93
C LEU A 128 -5.71 23.92 0.30
N ASN A 129 -5.10 24.91 -0.35
CA ASN A 129 -5.82 25.96 -1.07
C ASN A 129 -6.28 25.53 -2.47
N GLU A 130 -5.77 24.42 -3.03
CA GLU A 130 -6.18 23.94 -4.34
C GLU A 130 -7.61 23.41 -4.31
N GLU A 131 -8.31 23.47 -5.44
CA GLU A 131 -9.68 22.97 -5.60
C GLU A 131 -9.76 21.94 -6.72
N ILE A 132 -10.62 20.95 -6.54
CA ILE A 132 -10.90 19.93 -7.56
C ILE A 132 -12.40 19.60 -7.54
N ALA A 133 -12.94 19.24 -8.70
CA ALA A 133 -14.27 18.66 -8.77
C ALA A 133 -14.24 17.23 -8.22
N VAL A 134 -15.09 16.96 -7.23
CA VAL A 134 -15.26 15.62 -6.66
C VAL A 134 -16.72 15.20 -6.87
N PRO A 135 -16.98 14.00 -7.40
CA PRO A 135 -18.33 13.52 -7.58
C PRO A 135 -19.02 13.23 -6.23
N SER A 136 -20.33 13.05 -6.27
CA SER A 136 -21.11 12.70 -5.08
C SER A 136 -20.61 11.38 -4.46
N LEU A 137 -20.84 11.18 -3.16
CA LEU A 137 -20.43 9.94 -2.48
C LEU A 137 -21.03 8.68 -3.14
N GLU A 138 -22.24 8.77 -3.66
CA GLU A 138 -22.89 7.67 -4.38
C GLU A 138 -22.14 7.34 -5.68
N GLU A 139 -21.76 8.35 -6.46
CA GLU A 139 -20.96 8.17 -7.67
C GLU A 139 -19.56 7.65 -7.35
N GLN A 140 -18.93 8.14 -6.28
CA GLN A 140 -17.64 7.63 -5.80
C GLN A 140 -17.73 6.12 -5.55
N ARG A 141 -18.74 5.65 -4.80
CA ARG A 141 -18.96 4.22 -4.55
C ARG A 141 -19.11 3.42 -5.84
N ARG A 142 -19.87 3.93 -6.81
CA ARG A 142 -20.09 3.25 -8.10
C ARG A 142 -18.80 3.15 -8.92
N ILE A 143 -18.02 4.23 -8.98
CA ILE A 143 -16.74 4.28 -9.70
C ILE A 143 -15.69 3.41 -9.01
N GLY A 144 -15.56 3.51 -7.68
CA GLY A 144 -14.64 2.72 -6.86
C GLY A 144 -14.90 1.23 -7.01
N ALA A 145 -16.16 0.80 -6.86
CA ALA A 145 -16.55 -0.60 -7.04
C ALA A 145 -16.30 -1.12 -8.46
N PHE A 146 -16.46 -0.27 -9.48
CA PHE A 146 -16.15 -0.63 -10.86
C PHE A 146 -14.67 -0.95 -11.06
N PHE A 147 -13.77 -0.07 -10.61
CA PHE A 147 -12.32 -0.28 -10.76
C PHE A 147 -11.80 -1.41 -9.87
N ASP A 148 -12.33 -1.57 -8.65
CA ASP A 148 -11.95 -2.69 -7.79
C ASP A 148 -12.35 -4.05 -8.40
N ARG A 149 -13.54 -4.12 -9.02
CA ARG A 149 -13.97 -5.30 -9.79
C ARG A 149 -13.06 -5.53 -11.01
N LEU A 150 -12.66 -4.46 -11.70
CA LEU A 150 -11.76 -4.57 -12.85
C LEU A 150 -10.39 -5.12 -12.43
N ASP A 151 -9.81 -4.62 -11.34
CA ASP A 151 -8.55 -5.13 -10.79
C ASP A 151 -8.66 -6.60 -10.37
N SER A 152 -9.78 -6.98 -9.77
CA SER A 152 -10.07 -8.37 -9.40
C SER A 152 -10.12 -9.29 -10.63
N LEU A 153 -10.74 -8.83 -11.72
CA LEU A 153 -10.77 -9.55 -12.99
C LEU A 153 -9.38 -9.67 -13.61
N ILE A 154 -8.61 -8.57 -13.66
CA ILE A 154 -7.23 -8.59 -14.16
C ILE A 154 -6.39 -9.56 -13.34
N THR A 155 -6.46 -9.51 -12.02
CA THR A 155 -5.74 -10.42 -11.11
C THR A 155 -6.12 -11.88 -11.35
N LEU A 156 -7.41 -12.16 -11.53
CA LEU A 156 -7.90 -13.50 -11.85
C LEU A 156 -7.34 -14.01 -13.19
N HIS A 157 -7.36 -13.16 -14.22
CA HIS A 157 -6.86 -13.52 -15.55
C HIS A 157 -5.34 -13.68 -15.57
N GLN A 158 -4.59 -12.84 -14.85
CA GLN A 158 -3.14 -12.98 -14.72
C GLN A 158 -2.75 -14.30 -14.04
N ARG A 159 -3.43 -14.67 -12.95
CA ARG A 159 -3.21 -15.98 -12.29
C ARG A 159 -3.50 -17.17 -13.20
N LYS A 160 -4.56 -17.08 -14.03
CA LYS A 160 -4.85 -18.11 -15.04
C LYS A 160 -3.76 -18.17 -16.10
N TYR A 161 -3.31 -17.03 -16.61
CA TYR A 161 -2.22 -16.98 -17.59
C TYR A 161 -0.93 -17.56 -17.01
N ASP A 162 -0.50 -17.13 -15.83
CA ASP A 162 0.74 -17.63 -15.19
C ASP A 162 0.66 -19.13 -14.87
N GLY A 163 -0.51 -19.61 -14.45
CA GLY A 163 -0.76 -21.03 -14.23
C GLY A 163 -0.76 -21.87 -15.52
N CYS A 164 -1.22 -21.31 -16.64
CA CYS A 164 -1.20 -21.96 -17.95
C CYS A 164 0.17 -21.84 -18.66
N ALA A 165 0.88 -20.73 -18.47
CA ALA A 165 2.17 -20.44 -19.10
C ALA A 165 3.34 -21.16 -18.41
N ASN A 166 3.14 -21.69 -17.20
CA ASN A 166 4.16 -22.44 -16.48
C ASN A 166 3.64 -23.81 -15.98
N PRO A 167 3.52 -24.83 -16.85
CA PRO A 167 3.08 -26.18 -16.47
C PRO A 167 3.94 -26.83 -15.38
N LEU A 168 5.21 -26.42 -15.25
CA LEU A 168 6.15 -26.93 -14.25
C LEU A 168 5.76 -26.60 -12.80
N PHE A 169 4.85 -25.65 -12.57
CA PHE A 169 4.33 -25.36 -11.23
C PHE A 169 3.23 -26.34 -10.80
N LEU A 170 2.56 -27.01 -11.74
CA LEU A 170 1.55 -28.03 -11.43
C LEU A 170 2.19 -29.35 -10.97
N GLU A 171 3.32 -29.76 -11.56
CA GLU A 171 3.97 -31.02 -11.21
C GLU A 171 4.59 -31.03 -9.81
N ARG A 172 5.01 -29.87 -9.29
CA ARG A 172 5.57 -29.78 -7.93
C ARG A 172 4.55 -29.94 -6.81
N ARG A 173 3.25 -29.80 -7.07
CA ARG A 173 2.19 -30.06 -6.06
C ARG A 173 1.68 -31.50 -6.06
N ILE A 174 1.90 -32.27 -7.12
CA ILE A 174 1.42 -33.66 -7.21
C ILE A 174 2.39 -34.64 -6.53
N SER A 175 3.66 -34.30 -6.35
CA SER A 175 4.66 -35.18 -5.71
C SER A 175 4.51 -35.31 -4.17
N CYS A 176 3.82 -34.38 -3.51
CA CYS A 176 3.62 -34.44 -2.05
C CYS A 176 2.25 -35.03 -1.66
N ARG A 177 1.96 -36.26 -2.08
CA ARG A 177 0.96 -37.12 -1.40
C ARG A 177 1.15 -38.60 -1.80
N LYS A 178 2.02 -39.31 -1.07
CA LYS A 178 1.83 -40.73 -0.72
C LYS A 178 2.39 -40.99 0.70
N PRO A 179 1.81 -41.96 1.43
CA PRO A 179 1.64 -41.90 2.88
C PRO A 179 2.86 -42.42 3.65
N SER A 180 3.16 -41.80 4.79
CA SER A 180 3.85 -42.47 5.88
C SER A 180 2.93 -43.54 6.47
N HIS A 181 3.36 -44.79 6.55
CA HIS A 181 3.24 -45.60 7.76
C HIS A 181 4.04 -46.91 7.64
N GLN A 182 4.92 -47.08 8.63
CA GLN A 182 5.46 -48.32 9.18
C GLN A 182 6.43 -49.15 8.33
N ASN A 183 7.72 -48.99 8.64
CA ASN A 183 8.61 -50.14 8.76
C ASN A 183 9.19 -50.15 10.18
N ARG A 184 8.69 -51.09 10.98
CA ARG A 184 9.17 -51.45 12.31
C ARG A 184 10.41 -52.33 12.09
N CYS A 185 11.57 -51.87 12.55
CA CYS A 185 12.74 -52.74 12.69
C CYS A 185 12.44 -53.80 13.76
N SER A 186 12.55 -55.07 13.41
CA SER A 186 12.65 -56.17 14.36
C SER A 186 13.73 -57.12 13.86
N ALA A 187 14.84 -57.15 14.61
CA ALA A 187 15.87 -58.17 14.49
C ALA A 187 15.33 -59.49 15.05
N THR A 188 15.50 -60.57 14.30
CA THR A 188 15.44 -61.94 14.84
C THR A 188 16.44 -62.80 14.08
N THR A 189 17.27 -63.45 14.88
CA THR A 189 18.31 -64.43 14.60
C THR A 189 17.81 -65.67 13.83
N THR A 190 18.73 -66.21 13.00
CA THR A 190 19.01 -67.59 12.50
C THR A 190 18.18 -68.78 13.04
N PRO A 191 18.19 -70.00 12.41
CA PRO A 191 19.24 -70.58 11.54
C PRO A 191 18.77 -71.43 10.34
N SER A 192 19.71 -71.85 9.47
CA SER A 192 20.02 -73.26 9.14
C SER A 192 20.63 -73.42 7.75
N GLY A 193 21.74 -74.17 7.65
CA GLY A 193 22.33 -74.66 6.40
C GLY A 193 23.82 -74.47 6.33
#